data_AF-A0A537YT60-F1
#
_entry.id   AF-A0A537YT60-F1
#
_cell.length_a   1.000
_cell.length_b   1.000
_cell.length_c   1.000
_cell.angle_alpha   90.00
_cell.angle_beta   90.00
_cell.angle_gamma   90.00
#
_symmetry.space_group_name_H-M   'P 1'
#
loop_
_entity.id
_entity.type
_entity.pdbx_description
1 polymer ?
#
loop_
_entity_poly.entity_id
_entity_poly.type
_entity_poly.pdbx_seq_one_letter_code
_entity_poly.pdbx_strand_id
1 'polypeptide(L)'
;MKHLKTLGLVAVAIAALTAFVGVSSAAAAEFHSSIGAGVSLTGEQATSHKFTVTGSSITCTTAKFTGTTTAKTSTTQKMHPEYSGCTAFGFIGATITTTGCQYVFNSNSENVTLEGCTAGSGAIVVNASNAFGKCIMEVPNQTGINGQKFATGEYVVEEKKYKDITVTTNSTNIKDKVTASTGICPVSVGEHTNGAYTGTTTVKASGSDIWYE
;
A
#
# COMPACT_ATOMS: atom_id res chain seq x y z
N MET A 1 -44.24 -16.14 45.75
CA MET A 1 -43.44 -17.22 46.38
C MET A 1 -42.99 -18.13 45.24
N LYS A 2 -41.73 -18.44 44.96
CA LYS A 2 -40.54 -18.61 45.81
C LYS A 2 -39.27 -18.23 45.03
N HIS A 3 -38.30 -17.74 45.79
CA HIS A 3 -36.93 -17.40 45.42
C HIS A 3 -36.10 -18.64 45.07
N LEU A 4 -35.06 -18.48 44.24
CA LEU A 4 -33.76 -19.10 44.51
C LEU A 4 -32.62 -18.34 43.83
N LYS A 5 -31.72 -17.88 44.69
CA LYS A 5 -30.41 -17.29 44.41
C LYS A 5 -29.42 -18.45 44.23
N THR A 6 -28.49 -18.34 43.28
CA THR A 6 -27.31 -19.20 43.27
C THR A 6 -26.07 -18.37 42.91
N LEU A 7 -25.41 -17.92 43.97
CA LEU A 7 -24.00 -17.51 43.97
C LEU A 7 -23.15 -18.76 43.75
N GLY A 8 -22.37 -18.79 42.67
CA GLY A 8 -21.38 -19.82 42.39
C GLY A 8 -19.99 -19.21 42.38
N LEU A 9 -19.38 -19.16 43.55
CA LEU A 9 -17.99 -18.78 43.81
C LEU A 9 -17.09 -19.96 43.40
N VAL A 10 -16.22 -19.81 42.39
CA VAL A 10 -15.20 -20.83 42.07
C VAL A 10 -13.84 -20.17 41.80
N ALA A 11 -12.98 -20.33 42.81
CA ALA A 11 -11.53 -20.54 42.81
C ALA A 11 -10.67 -19.89 41.72
N VAL A 12 -9.97 -18.83 42.13
CA VAL A 12 -8.75 -18.31 41.50
C VAL A 12 -7.61 -19.30 41.73
N ALA A 13 -7.23 -20.05 40.68
CA ALA A 13 -6.00 -20.83 40.66
C ALA A 13 -4.88 -19.99 40.02
N ILE A 14 -4.07 -19.35 40.86
CA ILE A 14 -2.82 -18.69 40.49
C ILE A 14 -1.68 -19.71 40.61
N ALA A 15 -0.72 -19.60 39.69
CA ALA A 15 0.63 -20.20 39.67
C ALA A 15 0.79 -21.54 38.94
N ALA A 16 1.21 -21.46 37.67
CA ALA A 16 2.54 -21.91 37.24
C ALA A 16 2.72 -21.67 35.72
N LEU A 17 2.68 -20.40 35.28
CA LEU A 17 3.28 -20.04 33.99
C LEU A 17 4.77 -19.75 34.24
N THR A 18 5.59 -20.79 34.26
CA THR A 18 6.98 -20.65 33.80
C THR A 18 6.92 -20.40 32.29
N ALA A 19 6.58 -19.17 31.94
CA ALA A 19 6.79 -18.67 30.60
C ALA A 19 8.30 -18.67 30.39
N PHE A 20 8.78 -19.64 29.63
CA PHE A 20 10.04 -19.49 28.93
C PHE A 20 9.98 -18.14 28.22
N VAL A 21 10.68 -17.14 28.75
CA VAL A 21 11.14 -16.00 27.96
C VAL A 21 12.22 -16.54 27.03
N GLY A 22 11.79 -17.42 26.11
CA GLY A 22 12.50 -17.61 24.87
C GLY A 22 12.50 -16.24 24.24
N VAL A 23 13.66 -15.60 24.26
CA VAL A 23 13.94 -14.48 23.38
C VAL A 23 13.79 -15.08 21.99
N SER A 24 12.57 -15.03 21.44
CA SER A 24 12.35 -15.27 20.03
C SER A 24 13.22 -14.22 19.37
N SER A 25 14.39 -14.62 18.89
CA SER A 25 15.12 -13.84 17.90
C SER A 25 14.10 -13.59 16.81
N ALA A 26 13.54 -12.39 16.77
CA ALA A 26 12.65 -12.00 15.70
C ALA A 26 13.49 -12.19 14.44
N ALA A 27 13.19 -13.24 13.67
CA ALA A 27 13.77 -13.39 12.36
C ALA A 27 13.46 -12.10 11.59
N ALA A 28 14.41 -11.65 10.77
CA ALA A 28 14.14 -10.56 9.86
C ALA A 28 12.94 -10.96 9.00
N ALA A 29 11.94 -10.09 8.90
CA ALA A 29 10.75 -10.42 8.15
C ALA A 29 11.09 -10.55 6.67
N GLU A 30 10.42 -11.44 5.95
CA GLU A 30 10.69 -11.79 4.56
C GLU A 30 9.39 -11.98 3.77
N PHE A 31 9.47 -11.72 2.46
CA PHE A 31 8.46 -12.12 1.50
C PHE A 31 8.82 -13.48 0.94
N HIS A 32 7.85 -14.38 0.88
CA HIS A 32 8.04 -15.75 0.42
C HIS A 32 7.12 -16.10 -0.74
N SER A 33 7.65 -16.90 -1.67
CA SER A 33 6.90 -17.54 -2.74
C SER A 33 7.02 -19.05 -2.63
N SER A 34 5.92 -19.77 -2.82
CA SER A 34 5.92 -21.24 -2.84
C SER A 34 6.71 -21.82 -4.02
N ILE A 35 6.77 -21.12 -5.17
CA ILE A 35 7.37 -21.62 -6.42
C ILE A 35 8.77 -21.03 -6.67
N GLY A 36 9.09 -19.85 -6.12
CA GLY A 36 10.39 -19.21 -6.32
C GLY A 36 10.31 -17.91 -7.12
N ALA A 37 11.30 -17.68 -7.98
CA ALA A 37 11.39 -16.48 -8.81
C ALA A 37 10.49 -16.56 -10.06
N GLY A 38 10.16 -15.39 -10.63
CA GLY A 38 9.45 -15.26 -11.90
C GLY A 38 7.94 -15.43 -11.83
N VAL A 39 7.37 -15.62 -10.64
CA VAL A 39 5.92 -15.73 -10.47
C VAL A 39 5.27 -14.36 -10.61
N SER A 40 4.29 -14.23 -11.49
CA SER A 40 3.53 -12.99 -11.68
C SER A 40 2.71 -12.65 -10.43
N LEU A 41 2.81 -11.41 -9.99
CA LEU A 41 2.08 -10.84 -8.87
C LEU A 41 1.08 -9.80 -9.36
N THR A 42 -0.13 -9.85 -8.80
CA THR A 42 -1.18 -8.87 -9.03
C THR A 42 -1.68 -8.34 -7.70
N GLY A 43 -1.54 -7.05 -7.48
CA GLY A 43 -2.14 -6.32 -6.37
C GLY A 43 -3.42 -5.64 -6.82
N GLU A 44 -4.49 -5.87 -6.08
CA GLU A 44 -5.77 -5.20 -6.30
C GLU A 44 -6.18 -4.42 -5.07
N GLN A 45 -6.73 -3.25 -5.32
CA GLN A 45 -7.33 -2.39 -4.32
C GLN A 45 -8.42 -3.12 -3.50
N ALA A 46 -8.24 -3.20 -2.18
CA ALA A 46 -9.26 -3.68 -1.26
C ALA A 46 -10.11 -2.53 -0.67
N THR A 47 -9.53 -1.34 -0.51
CA THR A 47 -10.20 -0.13 -0.01
C THR A 47 -9.83 1.10 -0.84
N SER A 48 -10.62 2.19 -0.77
CA SER A 48 -10.35 3.40 -1.56
C SER A 48 -8.92 3.94 -1.36
N HIS A 49 -8.13 4.05 -2.43
CA HIS A 49 -6.82 4.69 -2.40
C HIS A 49 -7.01 6.19 -2.52
N LYS A 50 -6.50 6.91 -1.52
CA LYS A 50 -6.59 8.36 -1.43
C LYS A 50 -5.19 8.94 -1.29
N PHE A 51 -4.86 9.83 -2.20
CA PHE A 51 -3.67 10.67 -2.12
C PHE A 51 -4.10 12.09 -1.74
N THR A 52 -3.39 12.73 -0.81
CA THR A 52 -3.68 14.09 -0.38
C THR A 52 -2.43 14.94 -0.54
N VAL A 53 -2.56 16.08 -1.20
CA VAL A 53 -1.48 17.06 -1.41
C VAL A 53 -2.02 18.43 -1.05
N THR A 54 -1.30 19.11 -0.15
CA THR A 54 -1.62 20.49 0.28
C THR A 54 -3.11 20.71 0.58
N GLY A 55 -3.75 19.74 1.25
CA GLY A 55 -5.17 19.80 1.63
C GLY A 55 -6.17 19.44 0.53
N SER A 56 -5.72 19.18 -0.70
CA SER A 56 -6.55 18.66 -1.79
C SER A 56 -6.38 17.14 -1.95
N SER A 57 -7.40 16.46 -2.46
CA SER A 57 -7.36 15.00 -2.61
C SER A 57 -7.41 14.55 -4.07
N ILE A 58 -6.77 13.40 -4.29
CA ILE A 58 -6.84 12.60 -5.49
C ILE A 58 -7.37 11.24 -5.06
N THR A 59 -8.46 10.82 -5.68
CA THR A 59 -9.10 9.53 -5.41
C THR A 59 -9.25 8.79 -6.72
N CYS A 60 -8.85 7.53 -6.77
CA CYS A 60 -9.03 6.66 -7.92
C CYS A 60 -9.94 5.49 -7.52
N THR A 61 -10.88 5.14 -8.41
CA THR A 61 -11.78 4.00 -8.19
C THR A 61 -11.06 2.66 -8.34
N THR A 62 -9.89 2.67 -8.98
CA THR A 62 -9.08 1.48 -9.21
C THR A 62 -7.61 1.82 -9.05
N ALA A 63 -6.94 1.04 -8.21
CA ALA A 63 -5.48 0.91 -8.18
C ALA A 63 -5.12 -0.55 -8.42
N LYS A 64 -4.23 -0.78 -9.38
CA LYS A 64 -3.65 -2.08 -9.70
C LYS A 64 -2.17 -2.03 -9.52
N PHE A 65 -1.60 -3.13 -9.09
CA PHE A 65 -0.17 -3.29 -8.95
C PHE A 65 0.27 -4.56 -9.66
N THR A 66 1.36 -4.50 -10.41
CA THR A 66 1.90 -5.66 -11.12
C THR A 66 3.36 -5.85 -10.79
N GLY A 67 3.82 -7.09 -10.70
CA GLY A 67 5.20 -7.39 -10.39
C GLY A 67 5.53 -8.85 -10.62
N THR A 68 6.76 -9.23 -10.29
CA THR A 68 7.21 -10.63 -10.30
C THR A 68 8.05 -10.90 -9.07
N THR A 69 7.95 -12.12 -8.53
CA THR A 69 8.86 -12.56 -7.46
C THR A 69 10.29 -12.64 -7.98
N THR A 70 11.26 -12.25 -7.17
CA THR A 70 12.69 -12.28 -7.54
C THR A 70 13.40 -13.54 -7.06
N ALA A 71 12.88 -14.17 -6.00
CA ALA A 71 13.42 -15.35 -5.36
C ALA A 71 12.31 -16.08 -4.58
N LYS A 72 12.64 -17.26 -4.04
CA LYS A 72 11.76 -17.99 -3.11
C LYS A 72 11.55 -17.25 -1.79
N THR A 73 12.59 -16.54 -1.35
CA THR A 73 12.60 -15.71 -0.15
C THR A 73 13.30 -14.40 -0.52
N SER A 74 12.73 -13.27 -0.16
CA SER A 74 13.29 -11.94 -0.45
C SER A 74 12.89 -10.94 0.61
N THR A 75 13.80 -10.03 0.94
CA THR A 75 13.48 -8.88 1.81
C THR A 75 12.87 -7.71 1.05
N THR A 76 12.83 -7.80 -0.30
CA THR A 76 12.29 -6.73 -1.16
C THR A 76 11.34 -7.27 -2.22
N GLN A 77 10.34 -6.48 -2.56
CA GLN A 77 9.42 -6.76 -3.66
C GLN A 77 9.17 -5.49 -4.47
N LYS A 78 9.33 -5.57 -5.79
CA LYS A 78 9.05 -4.46 -6.71
C LYS A 78 7.65 -4.62 -7.30
N MET A 79 6.88 -3.54 -7.30
CA MET A 79 5.56 -3.50 -7.93
C MET A 79 5.37 -2.21 -8.72
N HIS A 80 4.90 -2.32 -9.95
CA HIS A 80 4.46 -1.22 -10.79
C HIS A 80 3.02 -0.82 -10.43
N PRO A 81 2.74 0.45 -10.15
CA PRO A 81 1.37 0.92 -9.91
C PRO A 81 0.68 1.37 -11.20
N GLU A 82 -0.63 1.16 -11.27
CA GLU A 82 -1.52 1.67 -12.30
C GLU A 82 -2.81 2.19 -11.64
N TYR A 83 -3.28 3.36 -12.06
CA TYR A 83 -4.46 4.01 -11.48
C TYR A 83 -5.44 4.42 -12.57
N SER A 84 -6.73 4.20 -12.32
CA SER A 84 -7.79 4.59 -13.27
C SER A 84 -9.04 5.09 -12.56
N GLY A 85 -9.90 5.80 -13.30
CA GLY A 85 -11.12 6.40 -12.75
C GLY A 85 -10.81 7.48 -11.71
N CYS A 86 -9.77 8.27 -11.95
CA CYS A 86 -9.28 9.22 -10.96
C CYS A 86 -10.04 10.56 -11.02
N THR A 87 -10.32 11.08 -9.84
CA THR A 87 -10.72 12.47 -9.61
C THR A 87 -9.61 13.14 -8.83
N ALA A 88 -9.05 14.24 -9.35
CA ALA A 88 -7.97 14.98 -8.70
C ALA A 88 -8.36 16.46 -8.62
N PHE A 89 -8.18 17.07 -7.45
CA PHE A 89 -8.43 18.50 -7.24
C PHE A 89 -9.84 18.97 -7.65
N GLY A 90 -10.84 18.08 -7.54
CA GLY A 90 -12.22 18.32 -7.97
C GLY A 90 -12.50 18.10 -9.46
N PHE A 91 -11.48 17.80 -10.27
CA PHE A 91 -11.65 17.47 -11.69
C PHE A 91 -11.84 15.96 -11.87
N ILE A 92 -12.99 15.58 -12.42
CA ILE A 92 -13.28 14.19 -12.83
C ILE A 92 -12.50 13.89 -14.12
N GLY A 93 -11.98 12.67 -14.24
CA GLY A 93 -11.24 12.24 -15.44
C GLY A 93 -9.76 12.65 -15.43
N ALA A 94 -9.20 12.87 -14.23
CA ALA A 94 -7.76 13.05 -14.09
C ALA A 94 -7.02 11.79 -14.55
N THR A 95 -5.89 11.99 -15.22
CA THR A 95 -5.01 10.89 -15.68
C THR A 95 -3.78 10.82 -14.79
N ILE A 96 -3.40 9.61 -14.39
CA ILE A 96 -2.16 9.35 -13.65
C ILE A 96 -1.26 8.49 -14.52
N THR A 97 -0.10 9.01 -14.88
CA THR A 97 0.91 8.32 -15.68
C THR A 97 2.03 7.81 -14.78
N THR A 98 2.24 6.51 -14.78
CA THR A 98 3.21 5.82 -13.89
C THR A 98 4.33 5.14 -14.68
N THR A 99 4.49 5.38 -15.99
CA THR A 99 5.43 4.66 -16.87
C THR A 99 6.82 4.50 -16.27
N GLY A 100 7.27 3.25 -16.16
CA GLY A 100 8.57 2.87 -15.58
C GLY A 100 8.64 2.89 -14.05
N CYS A 101 7.73 3.57 -13.36
CA CYS A 101 7.75 3.69 -11.91
C CYS A 101 7.61 2.33 -11.22
N GLN A 102 8.38 2.12 -10.17
CA GLN A 102 8.36 0.94 -9.32
C GLN A 102 8.31 1.37 -7.87
N TYR A 103 7.39 0.79 -7.11
CA TYR A 103 7.46 0.77 -5.65
C TYR A 103 8.33 -0.41 -5.21
N VAL A 104 9.39 -0.13 -4.46
CA VAL A 104 10.26 -1.13 -3.83
C VAL A 104 9.89 -1.23 -2.37
N PHE A 105 9.09 -2.25 -2.04
CA PHE A 105 8.71 -2.59 -0.68
C PHE A 105 9.85 -3.34 -0.01
N ASN A 106 10.04 -3.09 1.30
CA ASN A 106 11.01 -3.80 2.12
C ASN A 106 10.28 -4.44 3.29
N SER A 107 10.41 -5.76 3.47
CA SER A 107 9.73 -6.50 4.53
C SER A 107 10.19 -6.08 5.94
N ASN A 108 11.42 -5.57 6.06
CA ASN A 108 12.04 -5.15 7.32
C ASN A 108 11.89 -3.64 7.58
N SER A 109 11.08 -2.93 6.80
CA SER A 109 10.90 -1.49 6.96
C SER A 109 9.47 -1.08 6.64
N GLU A 110 8.94 -0.12 7.39
CA GLU A 110 7.68 0.55 7.02
C GLU A 110 7.85 1.52 5.83
N ASN A 111 9.07 1.65 5.30
CA ASN A 111 9.38 2.54 4.19
C ASN A 111 9.31 1.82 2.84
N VAL A 112 8.73 2.50 1.86
CA VAL A 112 8.80 2.14 0.44
C VAL A 112 9.63 3.17 -0.32
N THR A 113 10.31 2.71 -1.37
CA THR A 113 11.00 3.58 -2.33
C THR A 113 10.22 3.64 -3.63
N LEU A 114 10.00 4.83 -4.16
CA LEU A 114 9.53 5.04 -5.53
C LEU A 114 10.75 5.30 -6.41
N GLU A 115 10.98 4.44 -7.40
CA GLU A 115 12.12 4.54 -8.32
C GLU A 115 11.74 4.21 -9.76
N GLY A 116 12.67 4.45 -10.69
CA GLY A 116 12.56 3.97 -12.08
C GLY A 116 11.52 4.71 -12.93
N CYS A 117 10.85 5.74 -12.41
CA CYS A 117 9.91 6.53 -13.20
C CYS A 117 10.58 7.12 -14.44
N THR A 118 9.93 6.94 -15.60
CA THR A 118 10.40 7.43 -16.91
C THR A 118 9.39 8.33 -17.62
N ALA A 119 8.16 8.43 -17.09
CA ALA A 119 7.18 9.38 -17.59
C ALA A 119 7.62 10.83 -17.32
N GLY A 120 7.42 11.72 -18.30
CA GLY A 120 7.66 13.16 -18.16
C GLY A 120 9.08 13.49 -17.67
N SER A 121 9.16 14.11 -16.49
CA SER A 121 10.39 14.50 -15.79
C SER A 121 11.05 13.37 -14.97
N GLY A 122 10.62 12.11 -15.16
CA GLY A 122 11.06 10.98 -14.34
C GLY A 122 10.27 10.84 -13.04
N ALA A 123 8.95 11.05 -13.11
CA ALA A 123 8.03 11.07 -11.98
C ALA A 123 6.72 10.34 -12.29
N ILE A 124 5.91 10.04 -11.27
CA ILE A 124 4.48 9.81 -11.48
C ILE A 124 3.85 11.16 -11.81
N VAL A 125 3.13 11.24 -12.93
CA VAL A 125 2.52 12.50 -13.38
C VAL A 125 1.00 12.42 -13.24
N VAL A 126 0.44 13.33 -12.44
CA VAL A 126 -1.00 13.56 -12.37
C VAL A 126 -1.33 14.76 -13.23
N ASN A 127 -2.23 14.57 -14.19
CA ASN A 127 -2.78 15.63 -15.02
C ASN A 127 -4.30 15.71 -14.83
N ALA A 128 -4.76 16.86 -14.36
CA ALA A 128 -6.16 17.17 -14.17
C ALA A 128 -6.46 18.51 -14.85
N SER A 129 -7.21 18.47 -15.95
CA SER A 129 -7.48 19.66 -16.76
C SER A 129 -8.94 19.68 -17.22
N ASN A 130 -9.55 20.85 -17.24
CA ASN A 130 -10.84 21.09 -17.89
C ASN A 130 -10.86 22.48 -18.56
N ALA A 131 -12.03 22.92 -19.01
CA ALA A 131 -12.20 24.23 -19.65
C ALA A 131 -11.88 25.45 -18.74
N PHE A 132 -11.85 25.25 -17.41
CA PHE A 132 -11.74 26.32 -16.41
C PHE A 132 -10.45 26.28 -15.61
N GLY A 133 -9.56 25.31 -15.84
CA GLY A 133 -8.32 25.19 -15.08
C GLY A 133 -7.49 23.97 -15.44
N LYS A 134 -6.25 23.99 -14.96
CA LYS A 134 -5.27 22.94 -15.17
C LYS A 134 -4.41 22.78 -13.91
N CYS A 135 -4.32 21.55 -13.43
CA CYS A 135 -3.41 21.12 -12.38
C CYS A 135 -2.50 20.02 -12.95
N ILE A 136 -1.19 20.25 -12.93
CA ILE A 136 -0.21 19.19 -13.16
C ILE A 136 0.66 19.07 -11.92
N MET A 137 0.77 17.85 -11.42
CA MET A 137 1.57 17.49 -10.26
C MET A 137 2.44 16.28 -10.59
N GLU A 138 3.66 16.31 -10.08
CA GLU A 138 4.67 15.28 -10.25
C GLU A 138 5.07 14.73 -8.89
N VAL A 139 5.09 13.40 -8.74
CA VAL A 139 5.66 12.71 -7.58
C VAL A 139 6.99 12.10 -8.04
N PRO A 140 8.14 12.74 -7.73
CA PRO A 140 9.43 12.28 -8.21
C PRO A 140 9.84 10.96 -7.53
N ASN A 141 10.83 10.30 -8.12
CA ASN A 141 11.56 9.21 -7.46
C ASN A 141 12.04 9.67 -6.08
N GLN A 142 11.76 8.89 -5.05
CA GLN A 142 12.05 9.25 -3.66
C GLN A 142 12.09 8.02 -2.76
N THR A 143 12.83 8.13 -1.66
CA THR A 143 12.95 7.10 -0.63
C THR A 143 12.24 7.55 0.65
N GLY A 144 12.00 6.61 1.57
CA GLY A 144 11.49 6.92 2.90
C GLY A 144 10.00 7.24 2.96
N ILE A 145 9.21 6.81 1.96
CA ILE A 145 7.75 6.90 2.01
C ILE A 145 7.28 5.90 3.08
N ASN A 146 6.94 6.41 4.27
CA ASN A 146 6.70 5.58 5.46
C ASN A 146 5.31 4.91 5.48
N GLY A 147 4.99 4.22 6.57
CA GLY A 147 3.62 3.78 6.88
C GLY A 147 3.14 2.55 6.11
N GLN A 148 4.03 1.73 5.55
CA GLN A 148 3.68 0.42 5.01
C GLN A 148 3.54 -0.61 6.13
N LYS A 149 2.50 -1.44 6.06
CA LYS A 149 2.32 -2.62 6.91
C LYS A 149 1.92 -3.81 6.05
N PHE A 150 2.49 -4.96 6.39
CA PHE A 150 2.26 -6.22 5.69
C PHE A 150 1.57 -7.21 6.62
N ALA A 151 0.64 -7.98 6.07
CA ALA A 151 0.02 -9.11 6.76
C ALA A 151 -0.22 -10.24 5.76
N THR A 152 -0.08 -11.47 6.21
CA THR A 152 -0.46 -12.65 5.43
C THR A 152 -1.95 -12.90 5.57
N GLY A 153 -2.64 -13.01 4.44
CA GLY A 153 -4.04 -13.44 4.37
C GLY A 153 -4.19 -14.78 3.65
N GLU A 154 -5.45 -15.19 3.46
CA GLU A 154 -5.82 -16.37 2.70
C GLU A 154 -6.99 -16.05 1.76
N TYR A 155 -7.00 -16.68 0.58
CA TYR A 155 -8.12 -16.64 -0.36
C TYR A 155 -8.39 -18.03 -0.94
N VAL A 156 -9.59 -18.23 -1.51
CA VAL A 156 -10.02 -19.53 -2.06
C VAL A 156 -10.29 -19.39 -3.56
N VAL A 157 -9.74 -20.30 -4.36
CA VAL A 157 -10.04 -20.48 -5.78
C VAL A 157 -10.32 -21.95 -6.00
N GLU A 158 -11.51 -22.28 -6.51
CA GLU A 158 -11.91 -23.67 -6.81
C GLU A 158 -11.68 -24.62 -5.62
N GLU A 159 -12.16 -24.22 -4.43
CA GLU A 159 -12.03 -24.97 -3.16
C GLU A 159 -10.60 -25.11 -2.61
N LYS A 160 -9.58 -24.66 -3.35
CA LYS A 160 -8.20 -24.62 -2.89
C LYS A 160 -7.90 -23.29 -2.20
N LYS A 161 -7.30 -23.38 -1.01
CA LYS A 161 -6.80 -22.23 -0.26
C LYS A 161 -5.42 -21.82 -0.75
N TYR A 162 -5.21 -20.52 -0.85
CA TYR A 162 -3.95 -19.88 -1.20
C TYR A 162 -3.62 -18.77 -0.22
N LYS A 163 -2.34 -18.49 0.00
CA LYS A 163 -1.88 -17.33 0.77
C LYS A 163 -1.74 -16.10 -0.12
N ASP A 164 -2.09 -14.94 0.43
CA ASP A 164 -1.86 -13.63 -0.15
C ASP A 164 -1.19 -12.67 0.85
N ILE A 165 -0.78 -11.51 0.36
CA ILE A 165 -0.25 -10.42 1.20
C ILE A 165 -1.22 -9.25 1.16
N THR A 166 -1.68 -8.81 2.32
CA THR A 166 -2.35 -7.53 2.48
C THR A 166 -1.31 -6.45 2.80
N VAL A 167 -1.25 -5.43 1.95
CA VAL A 167 -0.46 -4.21 2.15
C VAL A 167 -1.41 -3.11 2.61
N THR A 168 -1.20 -2.60 3.82
CA THR A 168 -1.90 -1.41 4.32
C THR A 168 -0.94 -0.25 4.32
N THR A 169 -1.34 0.84 3.69
CA THR A 169 -0.53 2.05 3.59
C THR A 169 -1.19 3.21 4.32
N ASN A 170 -0.42 3.88 5.15
CA ASN A 170 -0.74 5.16 5.78
C ASN A 170 0.48 6.08 5.73
N SER A 171 0.93 6.39 4.52
CA SER A 171 2.14 7.16 4.26
C SER A 171 1.91 8.65 4.48
N THR A 172 2.96 9.28 4.97
CA THR A 172 3.09 10.74 5.11
C THR A 172 4.43 11.18 4.52
N ASN A 173 4.65 12.48 4.43
CA ASN A 173 5.89 13.10 3.94
C ASN A 173 6.25 12.72 2.50
N ILE A 174 5.24 12.44 1.67
CA ILE A 174 5.45 12.24 0.24
C ILE A 174 5.79 13.59 -0.36
N LYS A 175 6.91 13.64 -1.08
CA LYS A 175 7.34 14.81 -1.83
C LYS A 175 6.62 14.86 -3.16
N ASP A 176 6.16 16.04 -3.53
CA ASP A 176 5.53 16.30 -4.82
C ASP A 176 5.90 17.68 -5.33
N LYS A 177 5.65 17.91 -6.62
CA LYS A 177 5.88 19.17 -7.28
C LYS A 177 4.69 19.52 -8.15
N VAL A 178 4.02 20.61 -7.84
CA VAL A 178 2.98 21.17 -8.70
C VAL A 178 3.67 22.03 -9.76
N THR A 179 3.61 21.60 -11.02
CA THR A 179 4.27 22.28 -12.15
C THR A 179 3.35 23.22 -12.91
N ALA A 180 2.04 22.99 -12.83
CA ALA A 180 1.04 23.91 -13.36
C ALA A 180 -0.16 23.98 -12.41
N SER A 181 -0.58 25.20 -12.10
CA SER A 181 -1.82 25.48 -11.40
C SER A 181 -2.44 26.73 -11.99
N THR A 182 -3.54 26.57 -12.71
CA THR A 182 -4.26 27.67 -13.35
C THR A 182 -5.76 27.56 -13.11
N GLY A 183 -6.44 28.71 -13.17
CA GLY A 183 -7.89 28.78 -13.04
C GLY A 183 -8.36 28.33 -11.66
N ILE A 184 -9.27 27.35 -11.62
CA ILE A 184 -9.86 26.84 -10.38
C ILE A 184 -9.00 25.79 -9.63
N CYS A 185 -7.74 25.60 -10.05
CA CYS A 185 -6.83 24.67 -9.39
C CYS A 185 -6.52 25.11 -7.95
N PRO A 186 -6.83 24.30 -6.92
CA PRO A 186 -6.75 24.71 -5.51
C PRO A 186 -5.34 24.60 -4.90
N VAL A 187 -4.32 24.21 -5.67
CA VAL A 187 -2.96 23.97 -5.18
C VAL A 187 -1.98 25.00 -5.73
N SER A 188 -0.99 25.41 -4.95
CA SER A 188 0.04 26.35 -5.42
C SER A 188 1.15 25.64 -6.19
N VAL A 189 1.68 26.30 -7.23
CA VAL A 189 2.90 25.84 -7.93
C VAL A 189 4.08 25.85 -6.96
N GLY A 190 4.91 24.82 -7.03
CA GLY A 190 6.08 24.67 -6.17
C GLY A 190 6.30 23.22 -5.72
N GLU A 191 7.31 23.04 -4.88
CA GLU A 191 7.59 21.76 -4.22
C GLU A 191 6.87 21.69 -2.88
N HIS A 192 6.35 20.50 -2.57
CA HIS A 192 5.63 20.21 -1.34
C HIS A 192 6.18 18.92 -0.73
N THR A 193 6.10 18.81 0.60
CA THR A 193 6.61 17.66 1.35
C THR A 193 5.59 17.10 2.32
N ASN A 194 4.33 17.52 2.21
CA ASN A 194 3.23 17.14 3.10
C ASN A 194 2.23 16.20 2.40
N GLY A 195 2.64 15.56 1.31
CA GLY A 195 1.86 14.55 0.63
C GLY A 195 1.58 13.37 1.55
N ALA A 196 0.37 12.84 1.47
CA ALA A 196 -0.07 11.67 2.24
C ALA A 196 -0.80 10.68 1.34
N TYR A 197 -0.68 9.39 1.65
CA TYR A 197 -1.33 8.32 0.91
C TYR A 197 -1.90 7.27 1.86
N THR A 198 -3.17 6.94 1.65
CA THR A 198 -3.86 5.89 2.40
C THR A 198 -4.50 4.89 1.46
N GLY A 199 -4.44 3.61 1.79
CA GLY A 199 -5.14 2.57 1.06
C GLY A 199 -4.76 1.17 1.51
N THR A 200 -5.49 0.18 1.00
CA THR A 200 -5.22 -1.23 1.24
C THR A 200 -5.22 -1.97 -0.08
N THR A 201 -4.22 -2.82 -0.29
CA THR A 201 -4.06 -3.64 -1.49
C THR A 201 -3.86 -5.09 -1.08
N THR A 202 -4.54 -6.02 -1.75
CA THR A 202 -4.29 -7.45 -1.62
C THR A 202 -3.46 -7.92 -2.80
N VAL A 203 -2.28 -8.47 -2.53
CA VAL A 203 -1.32 -8.97 -3.52
C VAL A 203 -1.39 -10.49 -3.59
N LYS A 204 -1.71 -11.00 -4.77
CA LYS A 204 -1.83 -12.43 -5.07
C LYS A 204 -0.74 -12.86 -6.06
N ALA A 205 -0.33 -14.10 -5.95
CA ALA A 205 0.55 -14.75 -6.91
C ALA A 205 -0.26 -15.65 -7.86
N SER A 206 0.08 -15.66 -9.15
CA SER A 206 -0.63 -16.45 -10.15
C SER A 206 -0.47 -17.95 -9.89
N GLY A 207 -1.56 -18.59 -9.43
CA GLY A 207 -1.61 -20.04 -9.22
C GLY A 207 -0.78 -20.58 -8.05
N SER A 208 -0.28 -19.72 -7.16
CA SER A 208 0.62 -20.11 -6.07
C SER A 208 0.43 -19.27 -4.81
N ASP A 209 1.08 -19.70 -3.72
CA ASP A 209 1.13 -18.94 -2.47
C ASP A 209 2.20 -17.86 -2.50
N ILE A 210 1.84 -16.70 -1.93
CA ILE A 210 2.77 -15.65 -1.50
C ILE A 210 2.42 -15.24 -0.06
N TRP A 211 3.42 -15.05 0.80
CA TRP A 211 3.19 -14.66 2.20
C TRP A 211 4.33 -13.81 2.76
N TYR A 212 4.07 -13.20 3.92
CA TYR A 212 4.97 -12.40 4.73
C TYR A 212 5.08 -13.01 6.13
N GLU A 213 6.31 -13.24 6.62
CA GLU A 213 6.61 -13.72 7.98
C GLU A 213 7.92 -13.14 8.51
#